data_AF-A0A2S0XIU9-F1
#
_entry.id   AF-A0A2S0XIU9-F1
#
_cell.length_a   1.000
_cell.length_b   1.000
_cell.length_c   1.000
_cell.angle_alpha   90.00
_cell.angle_beta   90.00
_cell.angle_gamma   90.00
#
_symmetry.space_group_name_H-M   'P 1'
#
loop_
_entity.id
_entity.type
_entity.pdbx_description
1 polymer ?
#
loop_
_entity_poly.entity_id
_entity_poly.type
_entity_poly.pdbx_seq_one_letter_code
_entity_poly.pdbx_strand_id
1 'polypeptide(L)'
;MSSVRPPSILSNRSEQTLNVLEYEFLAEKAAALGRAGDRVGEALGKLNAHQGNGDERRVLLKAAADAVYAYFIQRELCGLRKHDDAIRDYGIPREVLVRLGAA
;
A
#
# COMPACT_ATOMS: atom_id res chain seq x y z
N MET A 1 -23.36 41.58 -20.08
CA MET A 1 -23.01 40.14 -19.98
C MET A 1 -23.53 39.63 -18.65
N SER A 2 -24.72 39.03 -18.63
CA SER A 2 -25.30 38.52 -17.37
C SER A 2 -24.60 37.23 -16.96
N SER A 3 -23.82 37.29 -15.89
CA SER A 3 -23.23 36.12 -15.23
C SER A 3 -24.33 35.36 -14.52
N VAL A 4 -24.63 34.16 -15.00
CA VAL A 4 -25.58 33.26 -14.35
C VAL A 4 -24.84 32.59 -13.19
N ARG A 5 -25.11 33.02 -11.96
CA ARG A 5 -24.68 32.30 -10.75
C ARG A 5 -25.65 31.13 -10.53
N PRO A 6 -25.17 29.89 -10.45
CA PRO A 6 -26.03 28.75 -10.12
C PRO A 6 -26.63 28.95 -8.72
N PRO A 7 -27.90 28.55 -8.51
CA PRO A 7 -28.55 28.67 -7.21
C PRO A 7 -27.80 27.84 -6.16
N SER A 8 -27.60 28.43 -4.97
CA SER A 8 -26.77 27.88 -3.87
C SER A 8 -27.15 26.45 -3.43
N ILE A 9 -28.41 26.04 -3.64
CA ILE A 9 -28.90 24.68 -3.35
C ILE A 9 -28.22 23.62 -4.22
N LEU A 10 -27.93 23.93 -5.50
CA LEU A 10 -27.22 23.01 -6.39
C LEU A 10 -25.73 22.92 -6.06
N SER A 11 -25.11 24.02 -5.62
CA SER A 11 -23.69 24.05 -5.20
C SER A 11 -23.45 23.20 -3.95
N ASN A 12 -24.32 23.33 -2.93
CA ASN A 12 -24.19 22.60 -1.68
C ASN A 12 -24.31 21.09 -1.88
N ARG A 13 -25.23 20.65 -2.75
CA ARG A 13 -25.39 19.21 -3.07
C ARG A 13 -24.18 18.64 -3.81
N SER A 14 -23.58 19.38 -4.75
CA SER A 14 -22.36 18.94 -5.44
C SER A 14 -21.18 18.81 -4.47
N GLU A 15 -21.00 19.77 -3.56
CA GLU A 15 -19.94 19.75 -2.55
C GLU A 15 -20.11 18.58 -1.58
N GLN A 16 -21.34 18.29 -1.14
CA GLN A 16 -21.64 17.13 -0.31
C GLN A 16 -21.33 15.80 -1.02
N THR A 17 -21.72 15.66 -2.30
CA THR A 17 -21.41 14.43 -3.07
C THR A 17 -19.92 14.24 -3.33
N LEU A 18 -19.17 15.33 -3.56
CA LEU A 18 -17.71 15.28 -3.71
C LEU A 18 -17.04 14.83 -2.40
N ASN A 19 -17.50 15.36 -1.26
CA ASN A 19 -16.96 14.99 0.05
C ASN A 19 -17.21 13.51 0.39
N VAL A 20 -18.40 12.97 0.06
CA VAL A 20 -18.69 11.53 0.23
C VAL A 20 -17.78 10.67 -0.63
N LEU A 21 -17.57 11.03 -1.90
CA LEU A 21 -16.69 10.28 -2.81
C LEU A 21 -15.23 10.33 -2.37
N GLU A 22 -14.75 11.50 -1.92
CA GLU A 22 -13.41 11.66 -1.35
C GLU A 22 -13.21 10.77 -0.12
N TYR A 23 -14.21 10.72 0.76
CA TYR A 23 -14.19 9.87 1.94
C TYR A 23 -14.13 8.38 1.56
N GLU A 24 -14.96 7.92 0.61
CA GLU A 24 -14.94 6.54 0.13
C GLU A 24 -13.60 6.18 -0.51
N PHE A 25 -13.02 7.09 -1.29
CA PHE A 25 -11.71 6.90 -1.89
C PHE A 25 -10.59 6.81 -0.84
N LEU A 26 -10.62 7.65 0.19
CA LEU A 26 -9.70 7.58 1.32
C LEU A 26 -9.86 6.26 2.10
N ALA A 27 -11.10 5.83 2.34
CA ALA A 27 -11.41 4.57 3.00
C ALA A 27 -10.88 3.37 2.20
N GLU A 28 -11.08 3.34 0.88
CA GLU A 28 -10.57 2.28 0.02
C GLU A 28 -9.03 2.28 -0.04
N LYS A 29 -8.39 3.46 -0.10
CA LYS A 29 -6.93 3.56 -0.01
C LYS A 29 -6.40 2.97 1.30
N ALA A 30 -7.02 3.32 2.43
CA ALA A 30 -6.64 2.79 3.74
C ALA A 30 -6.82 1.26 3.80
N ALA A 31 -7.95 0.75 3.29
CA ALA A 31 -8.22 -0.68 3.24
C ALA A 31 -7.24 -1.43 2.31
N ALA A 32 -6.93 -0.86 1.14
CA ALA A 32 -5.97 -1.42 0.19
C ALA A 32 -4.55 -1.48 0.78
N LEU A 33 -4.14 -0.42 1.49
CA LEU A 33 -2.86 -0.37 2.19
C LEU A 33 -2.79 -1.41 3.31
N GLY A 34 -3.85 -1.57 4.10
CA GLY A 34 -3.97 -2.59 5.14
C GLY A 34 -3.79 -4.00 4.58
N ARG A 35 -4.58 -4.36 3.56
CA ARG A 35 -4.48 -5.66 2.88
C ARG A 35 -3.09 -5.92 2.28
N ALA A 36 -2.42 -4.88 1.77
CA ALA A 36 -1.05 -5.01 1.27
C ALA A 36 -0.05 -5.30 2.40
N GLY A 37 -0.23 -4.64 3.56
CA GLY A 37 0.56 -4.90 4.76
C GLY A 37 0.36 -6.32 5.31
N ASP A 38 -0.87 -6.83 5.33
CA ASP A 38 -1.16 -8.21 5.77
C ASP A 38 -0.42 -9.23 4.89
N ARG A 39 -0.43 -9.04 3.57
CA ARG A 39 0.30 -9.90 2.63
C ARG A 39 1.81 -9.88 2.85
N VAL A 40 2.38 -8.73 3.22
CA VAL A 40 3.80 -8.62 3.59
C VAL A 40 4.07 -9.48 4.83
N GLY A 41 3.26 -9.32 5.87
CA GLY A 41 3.39 -10.11 7.11
C GLY A 41 3.32 -11.62 6.84
N GLU A 42 2.33 -12.06 6.06
CA GLU A 42 2.19 -13.48 5.70
C GLU A 42 3.38 -14.01 4.88
N ALA A 43 3.83 -13.27 3.87
CA ALA A 43 4.91 -13.71 3.00
C ALA A 43 6.26 -13.77 3.74
N LEU A 44 6.54 -12.77 4.58
CA LEU A 44 7.74 -12.76 5.43
C LEU A 44 7.67 -13.85 6.50
N GLY A 45 6.49 -14.08 7.09
CA GLY A 45 6.28 -15.18 8.04
C GLY A 45 6.62 -16.54 7.42
N LYS A 46 6.13 -16.80 6.21
CA LYS A 46 6.46 -18.04 5.46
C LYS A 46 7.95 -18.16 5.14
N LEU A 47 8.57 -17.08 4.68
CA LEU A 47 10.01 -17.06 4.38
C LEU A 47 10.85 -17.33 5.64
N ASN A 48 10.52 -16.71 6.77
CA ASN A 48 11.25 -16.83 8.02
C ASN A 48 11.06 -18.19 8.70
N ALA A 49 9.88 -18.80 8.56
CA ALA A 49 9.59 -20.13 9.11
C ALA A 49 10.19 -21.28 8.28
N HIS A 50 10.65 -21.01 7.05
CA HIS A 50 11.15 -22.05 6.16
C HIS A 50 12.51 -22.59 6.59
N GLN A 51 12.58 -23.91 6.82
CA GLN A 51 13.81 -24.64 7.16
C GLN A 51 14.22 -25.66 6.07
N GLY A 52 13.48 -25.69 4.95
CA GLY A 52 13.62 -26.72 3.91
C GLY A 52 14.61 -26.36 2.80
N ASN A 53 14.39 -26.96 1.62
CA ASN A 53 15.28 -26.86 0.46
C ASN A 53 15.45 -25.41 -0.04
N GLY A 54 16.62 -25.10 -0.60
CA GLY A 54 16.95 -23.81 -1.18
C GLY A 54 16.07 -23.42 -2.37
N ASP A 55 15.52 -24.38 -3.11
CA ASP A 55 14.61 -24.09 -4.24
C ASP A 55 13.28 -23.49 -3.77
N GLU A 56 12.66 -24.10 -2.76
CA GLU A 56 11.45 -23.59 -2.12
C GLU A 56 11.71 -22.23 -1.45
N ARG A 57 12.88 -22.08 -0.81
CA ARG A 57 13.29 -20.80 -0.22
C ARG A 57 13.36 -19.69 -1.27
N ARG A 58 13.86 -19.98 -2.49
CA ARG A 58 13.90 -18.98 -3.58
C ARG A 58 12.50 -18.55 -4.02
N VAL A 59 11.54 -19.47 -4.04
CA VAL A 59 10.13 -19.15 -4.35
C VAL A 59 9.53 -18.25 -3.26
N LEU A 60 9.73 -18.60 -1.99
CA LEU A 60 9.25 -17.79 -0.85
C LEU A 60 9.89 -16.40 -0.83
N LEU A 61 11.18 -16.32 -1.14
CA LEU A 61 11.91 -15.06 -1.20
C LEU A 61 11.42 -14.17 -2.34
N LYS A 62 11.06 -14.76 -3.49
CA LYS A 62 10.40 -14.02 -4.56
C LYS A 62 9.02 -13.51 -4.13
N ALA A 63 8.20 -14.36 -3.50
CA ALA A 63 6.88 -13.97 -3.02
C ALA A 63 6.94 -12.84 -1.98
N ALA A 64 7.91 -12.89 -1.07
CA ALA A 64 8.17 -11.82 -0.11
C ALA A 64 8.57 -10.51 -0.81
N ALA A 65 9.46 -10.55 -1.80
CA ALA A 65 9.85 -9.38 -2.57
C ALA A 65 8.65 -8.77 -3.33
N ASP A 66 7.85 -9.59 -4.02
CA ASP A 66 6.67 -9.11 -4.74
C ASP A 66 5.66 -8.44 -3.80
N ALA A 67 5.43 -9.00 -2.61
CA ALA A 67 4.53 -8.44 -1.59
C ALA A 67 5.04 -7.10 -1.04
N VAL A 68 6.33 -7.02 -0.69
CA VAL A 68 6.95 -5.79 -0.19
C VAL A 68 6.94 -4.69 -1.24
N TYR A 69 7.23 -5.02 -2.51
CA TYR A 69 7.18 -4.06 -3.61
C TYR A 69 5.79 -3.46 -3.79
N ALA A 70 4.76 -4.31 -3.83
CA ALA A 70 3.37 -3.86 -3.95
C ALA A 70 2.97 -2.98 -2.77
N TYR A 71 3.42 -3.31 -1.55
CA TYR A 71 3.16 -2.53 -0.35
C TYR A 71 3.83 -1.15 -0.37
N PHE A 72 5.10 -1.07 -0.81
CA PHE A 72 5.79 0.22 -0.94
C PHE A 72 5.11 1.14 -1.96
N ILE A 73 4.65 0.60 -3.09
CA ILE A 73 3.85 1.37 -4.05
C ILE A 73 2.56 1.89 -3.39
N GLN A 74 1.83 1.04 -2.66
CA GLN A 74 0.61 1.49 -1.97
C GLN A 74 0.88 2.56 -0.91
N ARG A 75 2.00 2.44 -0.18
CA ARG A 75 2.45 3.48 0.77
C ARG A 75 2.69 4.80 0.06
N GLU A 76 3.40 4.79 -1.06
CA GLU A 76 3.67 6.01 -1.85
C GLU A 76 2.40 6.64 -2.41
N LEU A 77 1.43 5.84 -2.88
CA LEU A 77 0.11 6.31 -3.32
C LEU A 77 -0.74 6.93 -2.19
N CYS A 78 -0.42 6.59 -0.95
CA CYS A 78 -1.00 7.17 0.27
C CYS A 78 -0.14 8.32 0.85
N GLY A 79 0.95 8.71 0.20
CA GLY A 79 1.84 9.79 0.64
C GLY A 79 2.93 9.38 1.64
N LEU A 80 3.03 8.08 1.97
CA LEU A 80 3.98 7.52 2.93
C LEU A 80 5.28 7.09 2.23
N ARG A 81 6.11 8.06 1.85
CA ARG A 81 7.29 7.80 0.98
C ARG A 81 8.56 7.33 1.71
N LYS A 82 8.63 7.49 3.03
CA LYS A 82 9.77 7.00 3.82
C LYS A 82 9.50 5.56 4.22
N HIS A 83 10.37 4.65 3.79
CA HIS A 83 10.18 3.21 3.97
C HIS A 83 10.94 2.64 5.18
N ASP A 84 11.82 3.41 5.82
CA ASP A 84 12.66 2.94 6.93
C ASP A 84 11.85 2.37 8.10
N ASP A 85 10.77 3.05 8.49
CA ASP A 85 9.88 2.58 9.53
C ASP A 85 9.19 1.28 9.11
N ALA A 86 8.72 1.17 7.87
CA ALA A 86 8.10 -0.04 7.36
C ALA A 86 9.08 -1.22 7.30
N ILE A 87 10.33 -0.97 6.88
CA ILE A 87 11.40 -1.98 6.84
C ILE A 87 11.66 -2.52 8.24
N ARG A 88 11.75 -1.64 9.24
CA ARG A 88 11.96 -2.01 10.64
C ARG A 88 10.76 -2.75 11.22
N ASP A 89 9.56 -2.20 11.06
CA ASP A 89 8.34 -2.69 11.71
C ASP A 89 7.93 -4.08 11.20
N TYR A 90 8.13 -4.37 9.91
CA TYR A 90 7.91 -5.70 9.33
C TYR A 90 9.14 -6.62 9.43
N GLY A 91 10.30 -6.12 9.87
CA GLY A 91 11.54 -6.89 9.92
C GLY A 91 11.98 -7.40 8.55
N ILE A 92 11.88 -6.56 7.51
CA ILE A 92 12.12 -6.98 6.11
C ILE A 92 13.57 -7.42 5.93
N PRO A 93 13.84 -8.70 5.57
CA PRO A 93 15.20 -9.20 5.42
C PRO A 93 15.96 -8.49 4.29
N ARG A 94 17.27 -8.30 4.47
CA ARG A 94 18.13 -7.64 3.47
C ARG A 94 18.08 -8.33 2.10
N GLU A 95 17.97 -9.65 2.05
CA GLU A 95 17.85 -10.41 0.79
C GLU A 95 16.55 -10.13 0.01
N VAL A 96 15.50 -9.67 0.70
CA VAL A 96 14.27 -9.17 0.07
C VAL A 96 14.56 -7.79 -0.53
N LEU A 97 15.15 -6.87 0.24
CA LEU A 97 15.48 -5.51 -0.21
C LEU A 97 16.41 -5.50 -1.43
N VAL A 98 17.45 -6.34 -1.42
CA VAL A 98 18.38 -6.49 -2.55
C VAL A 98 17.66 -6.89 -3.84
N ARG A 99 16.62 -7.72 -3.78
CA ARG A 99 15.82 -8.08 -4.97
C ARG A 99 14.97 -6.93 -5.51
N LEU A 100 14.66 -5.94 -4.68
CA LEU A 100 13.91 -4.75 -5.07
C LEU A 100 14.80 -3.67 -5.70
N GLY A 101 16.12 -3.87 -5.73
CA GLY A 101 17.07 -2.83 -6.12
C GLY A 101 17.27 -1.74 -5.07
N ALA A 102 16.70 -1.92 -3.86
CA ALA A 102 16.96 -1.09 -2.70
C ALA A 102 18.18 -1.68 -1.96
N ALA A 103 19.37 -1.14 -2.26
CA ALA A 103 20.64 -1.53 -1.63
C ALA A 103 21.13 -0.45 -0.67
#